data_AF-A0A7K2KNJ8-F1
#
_entry.id   AF-A0A7K2KNJ8-F1
#
_cell.length_a   1.000
_cell.length_b   1.000
_cell.length_c   1.000
_cell.angle_alpha   90.00
_cell.angle_beta   90.00
_cell.angle_gamma   90.00
#
_symmetry.space_group_name_H-M   'P 1'
#
loop_
_entity.id
_entity.type
_entity.pdbx_description
1 polymer ?
#
loop_
_entity_poly.entity_id
_entity_poly.type
_entity_poly.pdbx_seq_one_letter_code
_entity_poly.pdbx_strand_id
1 'polypeptide(L)'
;RLVVSQLRPTWDAVWRAVGLLRELPEGARVEDRWTRDRWSFTAHRDRVTAGEPPQPRRDDAVTAARKLAAREQAQGQLEAQEALDDPLVLAGRRLSGEAFAAEVVEVTMAWTESKRPAPRPLLTVRTEDRPHLGEKVKVYRSLDGKPQSAEFVRYEEDGALLLRLLDRMGRSKEPAEGSVPEKGERIAFTLFEHDQRVGPQLPEAEETPWTHGGPPRADAVELPDAVTPEDVL
;
A
#
# COMPACT_ATOMS: atom_id res chain seq x y z
N ARG A 1 44.60 -2.79 17.73
CA ARG A 1 44.10 -3.15 19.08
C ARG A 1 43.08 -2.15 19.61
N LEU A 2 43.38 -0.84 19.70
CA LEU A 2 42.46 0.19 20.18
C LEU A 2 41.15 0.30 19.36
N VAL A 3 41.25 0.35 18.03
CA VAL A 3 40.05 0.40 17.15
C VAL A 3 39.16 -0.83 17.31
N VAL A 4 39.75 -2.03 17.39
CA VAL A 4 39.00 -3.27 17.58
C VAL A 4 38.25 -3.26 18.92
N SER A 5 38.88 -2.83 20.02
CA SER A 5 38.19 -2.75 21.32
C SER A 5 37.02 -1.75 21.32
N GLN A 6 37.09 -0.69 20.51
CA GLN A 6 36.01 0.29 20.41
C GLN A 6 34.86 -0.20 19.50
N LEU A 7 35.18 -0.89 18.39
CA LEU A 7 34.17 -1.31 17.41
C LEU A 7 33.54 -2.68 17.70
N ARG A 8 34.23 -3.56 18.44
CA ARG A 8 33.79 -4.94 18.67
C ARG A 8 32.41 -5.05 19.34
N PRO A 9 32.06 -4.24 20.36
CA PRO A 9 30.73 -4.33 20.98
C PRO A 9 29.60 -4.01 19.99
N THR A 10 29.76 -2.95 19.19
CA THR A 10 28.77 -2.58 18.15
C THR A 10 28.67 -3.65 17.07
N TRP A 11 29.81 -4.18 16.61
CA TRP A 11 29.84 -5.29 15.64
C TRP A 11 29.09 -6.52 16.16
N ASP A 12 29.38 -6.97 17.37
CA ASP A 12 28.73 -8.14 17.96
C ASP A 12 27.23 -7.87 18.21
N ALA A 13 26.84 -6.64 18.57
CA ALA A 13 25.44 -6.25 18.70
C ALA A 13 24.70 -6.27 17.36
N VAL A 14 25.31 -5.78 16.27
CA VAL A 14 24.74 -5.85 14.91
C VAL A 14 24.50 -7.29 14.50
N TRP A 15 25.48 -8.18 14.65
CA TRP A 15 25.31 -9.59 14.26
C TRP A 15 24.29 -10.33 15.12
N ARG A 16 24.20 -10.00 16.41
CA ARG A 16 23.12 -10.50 17.28
C ARG A 16 21.76 -10.01 16.80
N ALA A 17 21.63 -8.73 16.48
CA ALA A 17 20.38 -8.17 15.97
C ALA A 17 19.97 -8.82 14.64
N VAL A 18 20.91 -9.01 13.71
CA VAL A 18 20.67 -9.75 12.46
C VAL A 18 20.26 -11.20 12.73
N GLY A 19 20.87 -11.86 13.72
CA GLY A 19 20.47 -13.19 14.17
C GLY A 19 19.02 -13.23 14.62
N LEU A 20 18.63 -12.32 15.52
CA LEU A 20 17.26 -12.20 16.03
C LEU A 20 16.25 -11.88 14.92
N LEU A 21 16.59 -10.98 13.99
CA LEU A 21 15.73 -10.64 12.85
C LEU A 21 15.48 -11.84 11.94
N ARG A 22 16.45 -12.74 11.78
CA ARG A 22 16.31 -13.97 10.99
C ARG A 22 15.45 -15.04 11.66
N GLU A 23 15.25 -14.94 12.98
CA GLU A 23 14.36 -15.84 13.73
C GLU A 23 12.89 -15.41 13.65
N LEU A 24 12.61 -14.18 13.22
CA LEU A 24 11.24 -13.70 13.04
C LEU A 24 10.58 -14.41 11.85
N PRO A 25 9.28 -14.74 11.96
CA PRO A 25 8.52 -15.24 10.83
C PRO A 25 8.49 -14.20 9.71
N GLU A 26 8.48 -14.68 8.48
CA GLU A 26 8.30 -13.82 7.31
C GLU A 26 6.92 -13.14 7.35
N GLY A 27 6.88 -11.86 6.99
CA GLY A 27 5.62 -11.11 6.88
C GLY A 27 4.74 -11.70 5.79
N ALA A 28 3.43 -11.75 6.03
CA ALA A 28 2.46 -12.38 5.12
C ALA A 28 2.49 -11.81 3.69
N ARG A 29 2.95 -10.57 3.50
CA ARG A 29 2.98 -9.88 2.20
C ARG A 29 4.35 -9.82 1.55
N VAL A 30 5.37 -10.47 2.12
CA VAL A 30 6.71 -10.52 1.54
C VAL A 30 6.69 -11.25 0.19
N GLU A 31 5.98 -12.37 0.07
CA GLU A 31 5.87 -13.13 -1.17
C GLU A 31 5.26 -12.30 -2.32
N ASP A 32 4.22 -11.52 -2.02
CA ASP A 32 3.59 -10.63 -3.00
C ASP A 32 4.57 -9.55 -3.48
N ARG A 33 5.34 -8.94 -2.57
CA ARG A 33 6.37 -7.95 -2.92
C ARG A 33 7.45 -8.58 -3.80
N TRP A 34 7.96 -9.74 -3.41
CA TRP A 34 8.95 -10.49 -4.19
C TRP A 34 8.43 -10.82 -5.59
N THR A 35 7.17 -11.23 -5.70
CA THR A 35 6.53 -11.49 -6.99
C THR A 35 6.50 -10.23 -7.85
N ARG A 36 6.14 -9.06 -7.29
CA ARG A 36 6.17 -7.78 -8.03
C ARG A 36 7.57 -7.39 -8.48
N ASP A 37 8.58 -7.60 -7.65
CA ASP A 37 9.98 -7.32 -8.03
C ASP A 37 10.41 -8.19 -9.22
N ARG A 38 10.03 -9.47 -9.22
CA ARG A 38 10.26 -10.36 -10.36
C ARG A 38 9.56 -9.88 -11.62
N TRP A 39 8.32 -9.38 -11.52
CA TRP A 39 7.60 -8.79 -12.65
C TRP A 39 8.29 -7.52 -13.16
N SER A 40 8.73 -6.64 -12.25
CA SER A 40 9.46 -5.42 -12.61
C SER A 40 10.76 -5.73 -13.35
N PHE A 41 11.55 -6.69 -12.84
CA PHE A 41 12.76 -7.16 -13.49
C PHE A 41 12.47 -7.77 -14.87
N THR A 42 11.44 -8.62 -14.96
CA THR A 42 11.04 -9.27 -16.21
C THR A 42 10.63 -8.24 -17.27
N ALA A 43 9.79 -7.27 -16.89
CA ALA A 43 9.39 -6.19 -17.77
C ALA A 43 10.61 -5.37 -18.25
N HIS A 44 11.56 -5.07 -17.36
CA HIS A 44 12.79 -4.39 -17.75
C HIS A 44 13.64 -5.20 -18.74
N ARG A 45 13.81 -6.50 -18.50
CA ARG A 45 14.51 -7.42 -19.42
C ARG A 45 13.84 -7.46 -20.80
N ASP A 46 12.51 -7.56 -20.83
CA ASP A 46 11.75 -7.66 -22.07
C ASP A 46 11.87 -6.36 -22.89
N ARG A 47 11.82 -5.20 -22.20
CA ARG A 47 12.10 -3.88 -22.75
C ARG A 47 13.46 -3.81 -23.45
N VAL A 48 14.51 -4.28 -22.78
CA VAL A 48 15.88 -4.31 -23.33
C VAL A 48 15.98 -5.27 -24.53
N THR A 49 15.35 -6.45 -24.42
CA THR A 49 15.32 -7.44 -25.52
C THR A 49 14.61 -6.91 -26.76
N ALA A 50 13.56 -6.10 -26.57
CA ALA A 50 12.81 -5.47 -27.65
C ALA A 50 13.61 -4.37 -28.39
N GLY A 51 14.83 -4.05 -27.94
CA GLY A 51 15.65 -3.00 -28.51
C GLY A 51 15.13 -1.60 -28.22
N GLU A 52 14.32 -1.43 -27.16
CA GLU A 52 13.95 -0.10 -26.73
C GLU A 52 15.19 0.71 -26.36
N PRO A 53 15.18 2.04 -26.59
CA PRO A 53 16.31 2.89 -26.25
C PRO A 53 16.77 2.71 -24.79
N PRO A 54 18.10 2.80 -24.55
CA PRO A 54 18.62 2.79 -23.20
C PRO A 54 17.99 3.92 -22.37
N GLN A 55 17.98 3.75 -21.04
CA GLN A 55 17.44 4.77 -20.16
C GLN A 55 18.22 6.08 -20.36
N PRO A 56 17.55 7.21 -20.63
CA PRO A 56 18.25 8.47 -20.84
C PRO A 56 18.94 8.93 -19.55
N ARG A 57 20.03 9.70 -19.68
CA ARG A 57 20.74 10.30 -18.55
C ARG A 57 19.85 11.28 -17.78
N ARG A 58 18.94 11.94 -18.48
CA ARG A 58 17.93 12.85 -17.93
C ARG A 58 16.56 12.42 -18.44
N ASP A 59 15.67 12.10 -17.51
CA ASP A 59 14.28 11.84 -17.85
C ASP A 59 13.59 13.13 -18.29
N ASP A 60 12.71 13.04 -19.29
CA ASP A 60 11.77 14.12 -19.58
C ASP A 60 10.77 14.28 -18.42
N ALA A 61 10.03 15.39 -18.41
CA ALA A 61 9.13 15.71 -17.30
C ALA A 61 8.04 14.64 -17.06
N VAL A 62 7.48 14.05 -18.12
CA VAL A 62 6.44 13.03 -18.01
C VAL A 62 7.04 11.73 -17.50
N THR A 63 8.18 11.30 -18.03
CA THR A 63 8.90 10.10 -17.56
C THR A 63 9.34 10.25 -16.10
N ALA A 64 9.87 11.41 -15.72
CA ALA A 64 10.25 11.71 -14.34
C ALA A 64 9.04 11.68 -13.40
N ALA A 65 7.93 12.29 -13.79
CA ALA A 65 6.68 12.27 -13.03
C ALA A 65 6.12 10.85 -12.89
N ARG A 66 6.13 10.03 -13.95
CA ARG A 66 5.72 8.61 -13.92
C ARG A 66 6.57 7.82 -12.93
N LYS A 67 7.89 7.97 -12.97
CA LYS A 67 8.82 7.29 -12.05
C LYS A 67 8.62 7.74 -10.60
N LEU A 68 8.40 9.03 -10.38
CA LEU A 68 8.13 9.56 -9.04
C LEU A 68 6.81 8.98 -8.50
N ALA A 69 5.73 9.06 -9.27
CA ALA A 69 4.43 8.51 -8.89
C ALA A 69 4.51 7.01 -8.58
N ALA A 70 5.25 6.23 -9.38
CA ALA A 70 5.47 4.81 -9.12
C ALA A 70 6.22 4.55 -7.80
N ARG A 71 7.21 5.39 -7.45
CA ARG A 71 7.95 5.29 -6.19
C ARG A 71 7.10 5.68 -4.99
N GLU A 72 6.31 6.74 -5.11
CA GLU A 72 5.36 7.16 -4.06
C GLU A 72 4.30 6.07 -3.81
N GLN A 73 3.78 5.46 -4.89
CA GLN A 73 2.87 4.33 -4.80
C GLN A 73 3.53 3.13 -4.11
N ALA A 74 4.77 2.79 -4.49
CA ALA A 74 5.50 1.68 -3.88
C ALA A 74 5.80 1.95 -2.39
N GLN A 75 6.19 3.17 -2.04
CA GLN A 75 6.44 3.60 -0.66
C GLN A 75 5.16 3.50 0.18
N GLY A 76 4.05 4.07 -0.30
CA GLY A 76 2.78 4.02 0.40
C GLY A 76 2.22 2.61 0.54
N GLN A 77 2.48 1.73 -0.43
CA GLN A 77 2.12 0.32 -0.31
C GLN A 77 3.01 -0.39 0.71
N LEU A 78 4.33 -0.18 0.67
CA LEU A 78 5.26 -0.74 1.63
C LEU A 78 4.86 -0.40 3.07
N GLU A 79 4.64 0.88 3.35
CA GLU A 79 4.26 1.36 4.69
C GLU A 79 2.94 0.76 5.18
N ALA A 80 1.95 0.62 4.28
CA ALA A 80 0.68 0.00 4.62
C ALA A 80 0.85 -1.50 4.92
N GLN A 81 1.64 -2.21 4.13
CA GLN A 81 1.89 -3.64 4.30
C GLN A 81 2.71 -3.92 5.58
N GLU A 82 3.72 -3.11 5.89
CA GLU A 82 4.48 -3.22 7.14
C GLU A 82 3.58 -3.03 8.36
N ALA A 83 2.66 -2.07 8.32
CA ALA A 83 1.69 -1.87 9.39
C ALA A 83 0.72 -3.05 9.56
N LEU A 84 0.46 -3.83 8.51
CA LEU A 84 -0.42 -5.00 8.60
C LEU A 84 0.33 -6.28 8.99
N ASP A 85 1.62 -6.37 8.67
CA ASP A 85 2.45 -7.54 8.94
C ASP A 85 3.13 -7.46 10.33
N ASP A 86 3.39 -6.26 10.86
CA ASP A 86 4.04 -6.05 12.17
C ASP A 86 3.10 -5.36 13.19
N PRO A 87 2.71 -6.06 14.28
CA PRO A 87 1.88 -5.49 15.35
C PRO A 87 2.46 -4.25 16.03
N LEU A 88 3.79 -4.07 16.09
CA LEU A 88 4.43 -2.90 16.68
C LEU A 88 4.31 -1.68 15.77
N VAL A 89 4.43 -1.88 14.45
CA VAL A 89 4.18 -0.83 13.46
C VAL A 89 2.70 -0.43 13.51
N LEU A 90 1.78 -1.41 13.58
CA LEU A 90 0.36 -1.15 13.75
C LEU A 90 0.06 -0.37 15.04
N ALA A 91 0.71 -0.72 16.15
CA ALA A 91 0.53 -0.03 17.42
C ALA A 91 0.91 1.46 17.32
N GLY A 92 2.00 1.78 16.60
CA GLY A 92 2.36 3.17 16.30
C GLY A 92 1.24 3.91 15.54
N ARG A 93 0.66 3.26 14.52
CA ARG A 93 -0.48 3.81 13.75
C ARG A 93 -1.75 3.95 14.60
N ARG A 94 -1.97 3.07 15.59
CA ARG A 94 -3.08 3.19 16.54
C ARG A 94 -2.94 4.39 17.46
N LEU A 95 -1.73 4.63 17.97
CA LEU A 95 -1.43 5.78 18.81
C LEU A 95 -1.55 7.12 18.06
N SER A 96 -1.24 7.14 16.76
CA SER A 96 -1.43 8.34 15.92
C SER A 96 -2.87 8.55 15.44
N GLY A 97 -3.80 7.62 15.77
CA GLY A 97 -5.19 7.69 15.32
C GLY A 97 -5.41 7.28 13.85
N GLU A 98 -4.39 6.71 13.20
CA GLU A 98 -4.43 6.24 11.80
C GLU A 98 -4.87 4.76 11.67
N ALA A 99 -4.99 4.05 12.79
CA ALA A 99 -5.54 2.71 12.88
C ALA A 99 -6.27 2.52 14.22
N PHE A 100 -7.06 1.46 14.35
CA PHE A 100 -7.69 1.08 15.60
C PHE A 100 -8.02 -0.42 15.62
N ALA A 101 -7.97 -1.03 16.80
CA ALA A 101 -8.48 -2.36 17.05
C ALA A 101 -9.88 -2.25 17.66
N ALA A 102 -10.84 -2.99 17.11
CA ALA A 102 -12.22 -2.95 17.57
C ALA A 102 -12.83 -4.35 17.70
N GLU A 103 -13.71 -4.51 18.68
CA GLU A 103 -14.54 -5.70 18.87
C GLU A 103 -15.93 -5.47 18.28
N VAL A 104 -16.42 -6.42 17.49
CA VAL A 104 -17.74 -6.36 16.87
C VAL A 104 -18.81 -6.70 17.90
N VAL A 105 -19.67 -5.75 18.22
CA VAL A 105 -20.75 -5.93 19.22
C VAL A 105 -22.05 -6.36 18.56
N GLU A 106 -22.33 -5.84 17.37
CA GLU A 106 -23.54 -6.12 16.61
C GLU A 106 -23.27 -6.03 15.11
N VAL A 107 -23.98 -6.87 14.36
CA VAL A 107 -23.99 -6.87 12.89
C VAL A 107 -25.44 -6.82 12.42
N THR A 108 -25.81 -5.74 11.75
CA THR A 108 -27.13 -5.56 11.17
C THR A 108 -27.03 -5.59 9.66
N MET A 109 -27.68 -6.56 9.02
CA MET A 109 -27.71 -6.61 7.56
C MET A 109 -28.51 -5.44 6.98
N ALA A 110 -27.92 -4.74 6.02
CA ALA A 110 -28.60 -3.74 5.20
C ALA A 110 -28.25 -3.93 3.73
N TRP A 111 -28.99 -3.29 2.83
CA TRP A 111 -28.79 -3.38 1.39
C TRP A 111 -28.91 -2.00 0.73
N THR A 112 -28.25 -1.80 -0.40
CA THR A 112 -28.43 -0.60 -1.22
C THR A 112 -29.84 -0.52 -1.79
N GLU A 113 -30.42 0.67 -1.81
CA GLU A 113 -31.68 0.94 -2.51
C GLU A 113 -31.42 1.02 -4.03
N SER A 114 -31.55 -0.11 -4.72
CA SER A 114 -31.41 -0.17 -6.19
C SER A 114 -32.19 -1.36 -6.78
N LYS A 115 -32.34 -1.39 -8.12
CA LYS A 115 -32.99 -2.51 -8.83
C LYS A 115 -32.29 -3.86 -8.58
N ARG A 116 -31.01 -3.85 -8.20
CA ARG A 116 -30.22 -5.03 -7.81
C ARG A 116 -29.53 -4.73 -6.47
N PRO A 117 -30.23 -4.95 -5.34
CA PRO A 117 -29.71 -4.59 -4.02
C PRO A 117 -28.41 -5.32 -3.71
N ALA A 118 -27.35 -4.56 -3.43
CA ALA A 118 -26.07 -5.08 -2.96
C ALA A 118 -26.02 -5.02 -1.42
N PRO A 119 -25.42 -6.01 -0.75
CA PRO A 119 -25.29 -6.00 0.71
C PRO A 119 -24.45 -4.79 1.19
N ARG A 120 -24.89 -4.15 2.26
CA ARG A 120 -24.27 -3.05 3.01
C ARG A 120 -24.42 -3.24 4.53
N PRO A 121 -23.92 -4.35 5.11
CA PRO A 121 -24.01 -4.58 6.55
C PRO A 121 -23.48 -3.41 7.36
N LEU A 122 -24.16 -3.13 8.46
CA LEU A 122 -23.76 -2.21 9.49
C LEU A 122 -23.10 -2.99 10.63
N LEU A 123 -21.92 -2.57 11.04
CA LEU A 123 -21.14 -3.13 12.14
C LEU A 123 -21.11 -2.10 13.26
N THR A 124 -21.63 -2.47 14.42
CA THR A 124 -21.43 -1.71 15.66
C THR A 124 -20.19 -2.27 16.33
N VAL A 125 -19.14 -1.47 16.45
CA VAL A 125 -17.85 -1.91 17.00
C VAL A 125 -17.42 -1.06 18.18
N ARG A 126 -16.81 -1.68 19.19
CA ARG A 126 -16.22 -1.00 20.36
C ARG A 126 -14.71 -0.99 20.25
N THR A 127 -14.11 0.16 20.55
CA THR A 127 -12.65 0.35 20.54
C THR A 127 -12.22 1.18 21.73
N GLU A 128 -11.01 0.93 22.23
CA GLU A 128 -10.34 1.76 23.24
C GLU A 128 -9.43 2.81 22.59
N ASP A 129 -9.20 2.70 21.28
CA ASP A 129 -8.36 3.63 20.53
C ASP A 129 -9.13 4.91 20.20
N ARG A 130 -8.40 5.94 19.76
CA ARG A 130 -8.97 7.25 19.36
C ARG A 130 -8.68 7.54 17.89
N PRO A 131 -9.31 6.81 16.94
CA PRO A 131 -9.07 7.02 15.53
C PRO A 131 -9.56 8.39 15.07
N HIS A 132 -8.87 8.98 14.09
CA HIS A 132 -9.24 10.27 13.49
C HIS A 132 -10.41 10.14 12.50
N LEU A 133 -11.56 9.74 13.01
CA LEU A 133 -12.77 9.56 12.21
C LEU A 133 -13.48 10.90 12.00
N GLY A 134 -13.88 11.14 10.75
CA GLY A 134 -14.75 12.22 10.33
C GLY A 134 -15.91 11.68 9.50
N GLU A 135 -16.82 12.56 9.08
CA GLU A 135 -17.95 12.14 8.24
C GLU A 135 -17.49 11.44 6.95
N LYS A 136 -18.07 10.26 6.68
CA LYS A 136 -17.80 9.45 5.48
C LYS A 136 -16.34 9.02 5.30
N VAL A 137 -15.54 9.06 6.37
CA VAL A 137 -14.17 8.53 6.34
C VAL A 137 -14.24 7.03 6.09
N LYS A 138 -13.41 6.56 5.15
CA LYS A 138 -13.27 5.14 4.88
C LYS A 138 -12.26 4.54 5.85
N VAL A 139 -12.57 3.33 6.30
CA VAL A 139 -11.69 2.47 7.07
C VAL A 139 -11.54 1.15 6.34
N TYR A 140 -10.42 0.48 6.54
CA TYR A 140 -10.04 -0.72 5.80
C TYR A 140 -9.66 -1.82 6.78
N ARG A 141 -10.13 -3.04 6.54
CA ARG A 141 -9.63 -4.24 7.23
C ARG A 141 -9.02 -5.20 6.22
N SER A 142 -8.12 -6.05 6.69
CA SER A 142 -7.58 -7.14 5.85
C SER A 142 -8.54 -8.33 5.91
N LEU A 143 -9.06 -8.73 4.76
CA LEU A 143 -9.88 -9.91 4.55
C LEU A 143 -9.11 -10.84 3.59
N ASP A 144 -8.60 -11.95 4.10
CA ASP A 144 -7.77 -12.91 3.35
C ASP A 144 -6.64 -12.22 2.56
N GLY A 145 -5.93 -11.31 3.22
CA GLY A 145 -4.84 -10.53 2.63
C GLY A 145 -5.28 -9.33 1.78
N LYS A 146 -6.57 -9.23 1.42
CA LYS A 146 -7.10 -8.15 0.56
C LYS A 146 -7.78 -7.05 1.38
N PRO A 147 -7.72 -5.78 0.96
CA PRO A 147 -8.47 -4.72 1.63
C PRO A 147 -9.98 -4.91 1.41
N GLN A 148 -10.73 -4.91 2.51
CA GLN A 148 -12.17 -4.68 2.53
C GLN A 148 -12.43 -3.31 3.12
N SER A 149 -13.22 -2.49 2.42
CA SER A 149 -13.56 -1.14 2.84
C SER A 149 -14.87 -1.06 3.61
N ALA A 150 -14.88 -0.18 4.61
CA ALA A 150 -16.05 0.24 5.36
C ALA A 150 -16.09 1.77 5.43
N GLU A 151 -17.27 2.33 5.64
CA GLU A 151 -17.49 3.76 5.82
C GLU A 151 -17.92 4.02 7.27
N PHE A 152 -17.31 5.01 7.91
CA PHE A 152 -17.79 5.50 9.19
C PHE A 152 -19.11 6.25 9.02
N VAL A 153 -20.14 5.78 9.72
CA VAL A 153 -21.49 6.36 9.66
C VAL A 153 -21.68 7.38 10.78
N ARG A 154 -21.45 6.97 12.03
CA ARG A 154 -21.60 7.81 13.23
C ARG A 154 -21.03 7.11 14.47
N TYR A 155 -20.94 7.86 15.56
CA TYR A 155 -20.88 7.31 16.91
C TYR A 155 -22.29 6.97 17.39
N GLU A 156 -22.45 5.84 18.06
CA GLU A 156 -23.65 5.50 18.82
C GLU A 156 -23.64 6.20 20.18
N GLU A 157 -24.78 6.24 20.87
CA GLU A 157 -24.94 6.94 22.15
C GLU A 157 -24.00 6.42 23.25
N ASP A 158 -23.61 5.14 23.18
CA ASP A 158 -22.68 4.50 24.11
C ASP A 158 -21.20 4.67 23.73
N GLY A 159 -20.91 5.43 22.66
CA GLY A 159 -19.57 5.67 22.13
C GLY A 159 -19.06 4.58 21.18
N ALA A 160 -19.86 3.55 20.85
CA ALA A 160 -19.50 2.60 19.81
C ALA A 160 -19.46 3.25 18.42
N LEU A 161 -18.66 2.68 17.52
CA LEU A 161 -18.54 3.13 16.14
C LEU A 161 -19.52 2.34 15.27
N LEU A 162 -20.33 3.03 14.49
CA LEU A 162 -21.14 2.40 13.44
C LEU A 162 -20.40 2.48 12.10
N LEU A 163 -20.02 1.33 11.56
CA LEU A 163 -19.32 1.19 10.29
C LEU A 163 -20.23 0.50 9.27
N ARG A 164 -20.21 0.95 8.00
CA ARG A 164 -20.92 0.30 6.91
C ARG A 164 -19.94 -0.40 5.98
N LEU A 165 -20.02 -1.73 5.85
CA LEU A 165 -19.23 -2.45 4.86
C LEU A 165 -19.66 -2.10 3.43
N LEU A 166 -18.68 -1.90 2.54
CA LEU A 166 -18.92 -1.41 1.18
C LEU A 166 -18.68 -2.46 0.09
N ASP A 167 -17.67 -3.31 0.26
CA ASP A 167 -17.17 -4.20 -0.78
C ASP A 167 -16.78 -5.61 -0.26
N ARG A 168 -16.23 -6.43 -1.18
CA ARG A 168 -15.70 -7.78 -0.92
C ARG A 168 -16.66 -8.80 -0.31
N MET A 169 -17.97 -8.60 -0.46
CA MET A 169 -19.03 -9.53 -0.01
C MET A 169 -19.58 -10.44 -1.11
N GLY A 170 -18.85 -10.62 -2.21
CA GLY A 170 -19.34 -11.36 -3.39
C GLY A 170 -20.27 -10.53 -4.29
N ARG A 171 -20.84 -11.19 -5.31
CA ARG A 171 -21.73 -10.57 -6.31
C ARG A 171 -23.22 -10.89 -6.10
N SER A 172 -23.51 -11.76 -5.13
CA SER A 172 -24.85 -12.20 -4.75
C SER A 172 -25.51 -11.21 -3.78
N LYS A 173 -26.83 -11.39 -3.58
CA LYS A 173 -27.59 -10.66 -2.57
C LYS A 173 -27.19 -11.06 -1.15
N GLU A 174 -26.84 -12.33 -0.98
CA GLU A 174 -26.26 -12.87 0.25
C GLU A 174 -24.74 -12.67 0.21
N PRO A 175 -24.14 -12.12 1.28
CA PRO A 175 -22.70 -12.00 1.40
C PRO A 175 -22.01 -13.37 1.29
N ALA A 176 -20.82 -13.39 0.71
CA ALA A 176 -19.96 -14.57 0.75
C ALA A 176 -19.63 -14.95 2.21
N GLU A 177 -19.50 -16.24 2.48
CA GLU A 177 -19.10 -16.74 3.80
C GLU A 177 -17.75 -16.13 4.23
N GLY A 178 -17.62 -15.74 5.50
CA GLY A 178 -16.44 -15.06 6.05
C GLY A 178 -16.26 -13.59 5.64
N SER A 179 -17.05 -13.07 4.69
CA SER A 179 -16.90 -11.69 4.21
C SER A 179 -17.46 -10.62 5.16
N VAL A 180 -18.36 -11.01 6.06
CA VAL A 180 -18.95 -10.14 7.09
C VAL A 180 -18.48 -10.66 8.44
N PRO A 181 -17.94 -9.78 9.32
CA PRO A 181 -17.53 -10.18 10.66
C PRO A 181 -18.65 -10.80 11.48
N GLU A 182 -18.28 -11.60 12.46
CA GLU A 182 -19.20 -12.10 13.48
C GLU A 182 -19.14 -11.28 14.77
N LYS A 183 -20.22 -11.35 15.56
CA LYS A 183 -20.24 -10.75 16.89
C LYS A 183 -19.16 -11.38 17.78
N GLY A 184 -18.38 -10.54 18.46
CA GLY A 184 -17.26 -10.92 19.32
C GLY A 184 -15.92 -10.97 18.59
N GLU A 185 -15.89 -10.84 17.27
CA GLU A 185 -14.65 -10.81 16.50
C GLU A 185 -13.86 -9.52 16.79
N ARG A 186 -12.53 -9.65 16.96
CA ARG A 186 -11.62 -8.51 17.12
C ARG A 186 -10.88 -8.26 15.83
N ILE A 187 -11.03 -7.05 15.30
CA ILE A 187 -10.54 -6.67 13.98
C ILE A 187 -9.68 -5.41 14.11
N ALA A 188 -8.56 -5.40 13.39
CA ALA A 188 -7.80 -4.20 13.15
C ALA A 188 -8.34 -3.48 11.90
N PHE A 189 -8.68 -2.22 12.08
CA PHE A 189 -9.05 -1.29 11.03
C PHE A 189 -7.96 -0.24 10.84
N THR A 190 -7.72 0.16 9.60
CA THR A 190 -6.80 1.25 9.23
C THR A 190 -7.57 2.36 8.52
N LEU A 191 -7.14 3.61 8.68
CA LEU A 191 -7.69 4.76 7.95
C LEU A 191 -6.97 4.99 6.61
N PHE A 192 -5.87 4.28 6.36
CA PHE A 192 -5.15 4.25 5.08
C PHE A 192 -5.51 3.00 4.27
N GLU A 193 -5.46 3.14 2.95
CA GLU A 193 -5.69 2.04 2.00
C GLU A 193 -4.52 1.05 2.01
N HIS A 194 -4.80 -0.24 1.85
CA HIS A 194 -3.74 -1.28 1.80
C HIS A 194 -3.10 -1.38 0.42
N ASP A 195 -3.85 -0.98 -0.61
CA ASP A 195 -3.39 -0.87 -1.98
C ASP A 195 -3.49 0.58 -2.42
N GLN A 196 -2.35 1.15 -2.83
CA GLN A 196 -2.31 2.52 -3.33
C GLN A 196 -2.97 2.60 -4.71
N ARG A 197 -3.91 3.53 -4.86
CA ARG A 197 -4.57 3.80 -6.14
C ARG A 197 -3.57 4.34 -7.14
N VAL A 198 -3.74 3.92 -8.39
CA VAL A 198 -3.03 4.53 -9.52
C VAL A 198 -3.46 5.99 -9.61
N GLY A 199 -2.48 6.89 -9.66
CA GLY A 199 -2.71 8.32 -9.84
C GLY A 199 -3.41 8.66 -11.16
N PRO A 200 -3.81 9.92 -11.36
CA PRO A 200 -4.40 10.35 -12.61
C PRO A 200 -3.44 10.10 -13.78
N GLN A 201 -4.01 9.83 -14.97
CA GLN A 201 -3.23 9.69 -16.18
C GLN A 201 -2.46 10.98 -16.45
N LEU A 202 -1.15 10.87 -16.61
CA LEU A 202 -0.30 11.99 -17.00
C LEU A 202 -0.49 12.28 -18.50
N PRO A 203 -0.33 13.55 -18.93
CA PRO A 203 -0.43 13.92 -20.34
C PRO A 203 0.60 13.16 -21.18
N GLU A 204 0.36 13.11 -22.49
CA GLU A 204 1.38 12.66 -23.43
C GLU A 204 2.56 13.65 -23.44
N ALA A 205 3.73 13.18 -23.86
CA ALA A 205 4.96 13.99 -23.81
C ALA A 205 4.80 15.30 -24.61
N GLU A 206 4.15 15.22 -25.77
CA GLU A 206 3.85 16.34 -26.67
C GLU A 206 2.91 17.39 -26.05
N GLU A 207 2.19 17.03 -24.98
CA GLU A 207 1.24 17.90 -24.27
C GLU A 207 1.81 18.42 -22.93
N THR A 208 3.10 18.20 -22.67
CA THR A 208 3.76 18.66 -21.44
C THR A 208 3.60 20.18 -21.28
N PRO A 209 3.05 20.67 -20.14
CA PRO A 209 2.87 22.10 -19.91
C PRO A 209 4.19 22.87 -19.91
N TRP A 210 4.16 24.14 -20.37
CA TRP A 210 5.34 25.02 -20.37
C TRP A 210 5.97 25.21 -18.98
N THR A 211 5.15 25.14 -17.92
CA THR A 211 5.60 25.20 -16.52
C THR A 211 6.49 24.04 -16.12
N HIS A 212 6.52 22.96 -16.89
CA HIS A 212 7.31 21.74 -16.66
C HIS A 212 8.30 21.47 -17.80
N GLY A 213 8.62 22.50 -18.60
CA GLY A 213 9.61 22.40 -19.69
C GLY A 213 9.02 22.41 -21.11
N GLY A 214 7.69 22.27 -21.23
CA GLY A 214 7.02 22.20 -22.53
C GLY A 214 7.24 20.87 -23.26
N PRO A 215 6.67 20.72 -24.47
CA PRO A 215 6.85 19.53 -25.29
C PRO A 215 8.32 19.22 -25.57
N PRO A 216 8.72 17.94 -25.69
CA PRO A 216 10.09 17.55 -26.03
C PRO A 216 10.53 18.25 -27.31
N ARG A 217 11.74 18.83 -27.27
CA ARG A 217 12.31 19.43 -28.47
C ARG A 217 13.13 18.39 -29.23
N ALA A 218 12.80 18.17 -30.50
CA ALA A 218 13.46 17.18 -31.36
C ALA A 218 14.95 17.48 -31.62
N ASP A 219 15.39 18.73 -31.43
CA ASP A 219 16.78 19.18 -31.56
C ASP A 219 17.63 18.89 -30.30
N ALA A 220 17.00 18.48 -29.19
CA ALA A 220 17.67 18.21 -27.92
C ALA A 220 17.82 16.71 -27.60
N VAL A 221 17.58 15.82 -28.58
CA VAL A 221 17.70 14.36 -28.38
C VAL A 221 19.18 14.00 -28.17
N GLU A 222 19.51 13.61 -26.94
CA GLU A 222 20.85 13.13 -26.59
C GLU A 222 21.09 11.77 -27.26
N LEU A 223 22.13 11.68 -28.10
CA LEU A 223 22.52 10.43 -28.74
C LEU A 223 23.10 9.47 -27.69
N PRO A 224 22.87 8.15 -27.83
CA PRO A 224 23.50 7.18 -26.95
C PRO A 224 25.02 7.29 -27.04
N ASP A 225 25.70 7.03 -25.91
CA ASP A 225 27.15 6.96 -25.88
C ASP A 225 27.63 5.89 -26.89
N ALA A 226 28.76 6.19 -27.55
CA ALA A 226 29.34 5.24 -28.48
C ALA A 226 29.77 3.97 -27.74
N VAL A 227 29.44 2.80 -28.30
CA VAL A 227 29.85 1.50 -27.75
C VAL A 227 31.37 1.49 -27.58
N THR A 228 31.82 1.20 -26.36
CA THR A 228 33.24 1.12 -26.04
C THR A 228 33.72 -0.32 -26.12
N PRO A 229 35.05 -0.57 -26.26
CA PRO A 229 35.60 -1.93 -26.24
C PRO A 229 35.33 -2.69 -24.92
N GLU A 230 35.03 -1.98 -23.84
CA GLU A 230 34.71 -2.56 -22.53
C GLU A 230 33.30 -3.18 -22.49
N ASP A 231 32.40 -2.75 -23.37
CA ASP A 231 31.00 -3.22 -23.45
C ASP A 231 30.83 -4.56 -24.18
N VAL A 232 31.90 -5.08 -24.80
CA VAL A 232 31.91 -6.30 -25.64
C VAL A 232 32.72 -7.45 -25.05
N LEU A 233 33.21 -7.29 -23.81
CA LEU A 233 33.98 -8.27 -23.04
C LEU A 233 33.08 -9.12 -22.13
#